data_AF-A0A6V8KB61-F1
#
_entry.id   AF-A0A6V8KB61-F1
#
_cell.length_a   1.000
_cell.length_b   1.000
_cell.length_c   1.000
_cell.angle_alpha   90.00
_cell.angle_beta   90.00
_cell.angle_gamma   90.00
#
_symmetry.space_group_name_H-M   'P 1'
#
loop_
_entity.id
_entity.type
_entity.pdbx_description
1 polymer ?
#
loop_
_entity_poly.entity_id
_entity_poly.type
_entity_poly.pdbx_seq_one_letter_code
_entity_poly.pdbx_strand_id
1 'polypeptide(L)'
;MHGQVRDSDGRPVPDTLVEVWQANAGGRYLHKWDQHDSPIDPHFLGVGRALTDSVGRYRFVTIKPGAYPWRNHFNAWRPAHIHFSVFGRAFTQRLVTQMYFPDDPLFPHDPIYNSVPEAARHRMVSRFDLAETVEEWALGFEFDIVLRGREATPMEES
;
A
#
# COMPACT_ATOMS: atom_id res chain seq x y z
N MET A 1 10.23 0.22 -0.54
CA MET A 1 9.31 -0.79 -1.11
C MET A 1 9.50 -0.88 -2.61
N HIS A 2 9.28 -2.05 -3.18
CA HIS A 2 9.35 -2.31 -4.60
C HIS A 2 8.31 -3.38 -4.97
N GLY A 3 8.12 -3.63 -6.26
CA GLY A 3 7.29 -4.73 -6.73
C GLY A 3 7.06 -4.66 -8.23
N GLN A 4 6.21 -5.54 -8.74
CA GLN A 4 5.86 -5.61 -10.15
C GLN A 4 4.35 -5.54 -10.38
N VAL A 5 3.94 -4.75 -11.38
CA VAL A 5 2.56 -4.71 -11.86
C VAL A 5 2.39 -5.70 -13.01
N ARG A 6 1.40 -6.59 -12.89
CA ARG A 6 1.09 -7.64 -13.86
C ARG A 6 -0.40 -7.65 -14.23
N ASP A 7 -0.72 -8.16 -15.42
CA ASP A 7 -2.09 -8.47 -15.82
C ASP A 7 -2.55 -9.84 -15.31
N SER A 8 -3.79 -10.23 -15.65
CA SER A 8 -4.38 -11.52 -15.25
C SER A 8 -3.66 -12.75 -15.80
N ASP A 9 -2.87 -12.58 -16.85
CA ASP A 9 -2.12 -13.64 -17.52
C ASP A 9 -0.64 -13.65 -17.05
N GLY A 10 -0.31 -12.83 -16.04
CA GLY A 10 1.02 -12.72 -15.46
C GLY A 10 1.99 -11.88 -16.30
N ARG A 11 1.52 -11.21 -17.37
CA ARG A 11 2.37 -10.38 -18.24
C ARG A 11 2.66 -9.04 -17.55
N PRO A 12 3.89 -8.51 -17.70
CA PRO A 12 4.24 -7.22 -17.10
C PRO A 12 3.42 -6.08 -17.73
N VAL A 13 3.10 -5.09 -16.89
CA VAL A 13 2.43 -3.84 -17.31
C VAL A 13 3.45 -2.71 -17.27
N PRO A 14 4.16 -2.41 -18.38
CA PRO A 14 5.12 -1.33 -18.45
C PRO A 14 4.43 0.03 -18.57
N ASP A 15 5.18 1.09 -18.26
CA ASP A 15 4.80 2.50 -18.43
C ASP A 15 3.46 2.88 -17.76
N THR A 16 3.04 2.14 -16.74
CA THR A 16 1.80 2.45 -16.00
C THR A 16 2.10 3.33 -14.79
N LEU A 17 1.22 4.30 -14.54
CA LEU A 17 1.33 5.19 -13.39
C LEU A 17 0.91 4.47 -12.12
N VAL A 18 1.85 4.44 -11.16
CA VAL A 18 1.65 4.01 -9.78
C VAL A 18 1.75 5.24 -8.89
N GLU A 19 0.67 5.56 -8.19
CA GLU A 19 0.59 6.63 -7.20
C GLU A 19 0.43 6.04 -5.81
N VAL A 20 1.09 6.63 -4.81
CA VAL A 20 1.02 6.19 -3.42
C VAL A 20 0.75 7.36 -2.48
N TRP A 21 -0.01 7.10 -1.43
CA TRP A 21 -0.20 8.04 -0.33
C TRP A 21 -0.30 7.31 1.01
N GLN A 22 0.17 7.96 2.08
CA GLN A 22 0.23 7.37 3.42
C GLN A 22 0.34 8.42 4.52
N ALA A 23 0.10 7.97 5.76
CA ALA A 23 0.45 8.72 6.97
C ALA A 23 1.98 8.74 7.21
N ASN A 24 2.42 9.64 8.09
CA ASN A 24 3.79 9.64 8.63
C ASN A 24 4.01 8.47 9.61
N ALA A 25 5.22 8.40 10.20
CA ALA A 25 5.59 7.37 11.18
C ALA A 25 4.68 7.31 12.42
N GLY A 26 4.02 8.42 12.76
CA GLY A 26 3.09 8.52 13.89
C GLY A 26 1.62 8.34 13.51
N GLY A 27 1.31 7.93 12.28
CA GLY A 27 -0.08 7.75 11.85
C GLY A 27 -0.82 9.05 11.52
N ARG A 28 -0.12 10.18 11.34
CA ARG A 28 -0.71 11.46 10.94
C ARG A 28 -0.60 11.70 9.43
N TYR A 29 -1.72 11.93 8.76
CA TYR A 29 -1.75 12.43 7.39
C TYR A 29 -1.56 13.94 7.35
N LEU A 30 -0.84 14.42 6.33
CA LEU A 30 -0.78 15.84 5.99
C LEU A 30 -2.08 16.26 5.27
N HIS A 31 -3.20 16.20 6.00
CA HIS A 31 -4.53 16.45 5.46
C HIS A 31 -5.38 17.24 6.47
N LYS A 32 -6.08 18.27 6.01
CA LYS A 32 -6.85 19.22 6.86
C LYS A 32 -7.93 18.56 7.73
N TRP A 33 -8.46 17.42 7.30
CA TRP A 33 -9.50 16.68 8.03
C TRP A 33 -8.94 15.63 8.99
N ASP A 34 -7.64 15.37 8.97
CA ASP A 34 -7.03 14.50 9.96
C ASP A 34 -6.89 15.27 11.29
N GLN A 35 -7.53 14.76 12.33
CA GLN A 35 -7.57 15.31 13.69
C GLN A 35 -6.87 14.38 14.69
N HIS A 36 -6.15 13.36 14.23
CA HIS A 36 -5.41 12.47 15.11
C HIS A 36 -4.37 13.25 15.94
N ASP A 37 -4.31 13.06 17.25
CA ASP A 37 -3.37 13.75 18.16
C ASP A 37 -1.95 13.17 18.07
N SER A 38 -1.39 13.21 16.87
CA SER A 38 -0.02 12.84 16.52
C SER A 38 0.58 13.98 15.70
N PRO A 39 1.86 14.34 15.93
CA PRO A 39 2.47 15.50 15.29
C PRO A 39 2.58 15.30 13.77
N ILE A 40 2.40 16.41 13.04
CA ILE A 40 2.80 16.47 11.64
C ILE A 40 4.33 16.50 11.59
N ASP A 41 4.91 15.74 10.65
CA ASP A 41 6.32 15.82 10.34
C ASP A 41 6.52 16.87 9.23
N PRO A 42 7.23 17.99 9.49
CA PRO A 42 7.43 19.04 8.49
C PRO A 42 8.29 18.59 7.30
N HIS A 43 8.96 17.45 7.38
CA HIS A 43 9.81 16.89 6.33
C HIS A 43 9.15 15.73 5.58
N PHE A 44 7.88 15.41 5.86
CA PHE A 44 7.18 14.29 5.25
C PHE A 44 5.84 14.69 4.64
N LEU A 45 5.74 14.59 3.31
CA LEU A 45 4.49 14.87 2.57
C LEU A 45 3.57 13.65 2.46
N GLY A 46 4.12 12.43 2.54
CA GLY A 46 3.35 11.20 2.48
C GLY A 46 2.74 10.87 1.11
N VAL A 47 3.25 11.44 0.02
CA VAL A 47 2.77 11.18 -1.36
C VAL A 47 3.93 10.85 -2.31
N GLY A 48 3.69 10.01 -3.30
CA GLY A 48 4.67 9.65 -4.32
C GLY A 48 4.03 9.13 -5.61
N ARG A 49 4.76 9.22 -6.73
CA ARG A 49 4.33 8.61 -8.00
C ARG A 49 5.53 8.14 -8.82
N ALA A 50 5.36 7.05 -9.55
CA ALA A 50 6.36 6.50 -10.46
C ALA A 50 5.68 5.84 -11.66
N LEU A 51 6.39 5.74 -12.78
CA LEU A 51 6.02 4.85 -13.88
C LEU A 51 6.71 3.51 -13.69
N THR A 52 6.04 2.42 -14.05
CA THR A 52 6.68 1.11 -14.12
C THR A 52 7.69 1.05 -15.27
N ASP A 53 8.77 0.28 -15.07
CA ASP A 53 9.77 0.04 -16.12
C ASP A 53 9.27 -0.90 -17.22
N SER A 54 10.13 -1.23 -18.19
CA SER A 54 9.80 -2.10 -19.34
C SER A 54 9.38 -3.52 -18.95
N VAL A 55 9.67 -3.95 -17.73
CA VAL A 55 9.24 -5.24 -17.17
C VAL A 55 8.22 -5.06 -16.05
N GLY A 56 7.57 -3.90 -15.95
CA GLY A 56 6.48 -3.65 -15.02
C GLY A 56 6.89 -3.39 -13.57
N ARG A 57 8.18 -3.18 -13.28
CA ARG A 57 8.66 -2.95 -11.90
C ARG A 57 8.50 -1.49 -11.50
N TYR A 58 8.23 -1.27 -10.21
CA TYR A 58 8.22 0.05 -9.59
C TYR A 58 9.02 0.03 -8.28
N ARG A 59 9.47 1.21 -7.84
CA ARG A 59 10.20 1.37 -6.57
C ARG A 59 9.90 2.70 -5.92
N PHE A 60 9.75 2.68 -4.59
CA PHE A 60 9.61 3.86 -3.74
C PHE A 60 10.49 3.73 -2.51
N VAL A 61 11.09 4.84 -2.10
CA VAL A 61 11.74 5.01 -0.79
C VAL A 61 10.82 5.90 0.05
N THR A 62 10.44 5.43 1.22
CA THR A 62 9.50 6.11 2.13
C THR A 62 9.74 5.66 3.57
N ILE A 63 9.03 6.28 4.51
CA ILE A 63 8.98 5.88 5.92
C ILE A 63 7.84 4.89 6.13
N LYS A 64 8.04 3.84 6.94
CA LYS A 64 6.94 2.95 7.34
C LYS A 64 5.89 3.78 8.10
N PRO A 65 4.62 3.84 7.65
CA PRO A 65 3.59 4.61 8.32
C PRO A 65 3.25 4.00 9.68
N GLY A 66 2.83 4.86 10.61
CA GLY A 66 2.24 4.43 11.88
C GLY A 66 0.79 3.97 11.70
N ALA A 67 0.32 3.12 12.62
CA ALA A 67 -1.10 2.87 12.81
C ALA A 67 -1.80 4.15 13.30
N TYR A 68 -3.09 4.29 13.02
CA TYR A 68 -3.86 5.46 13.48
C TYR A 68 -5.30 5.11 13.86
N PRO A 69 -5.89 5.83 14.82
CA PRO A 69 -7.26 5.62 15.24
C PRO A 69 -8.24 6.23 14.24
N TRP A 70 -9.42 5.65 14.14
CA TRP A 70 -10.49 6.15 13.29
C TRP A 70 -11.86 5.88 13.92
N ARG A 71 -12.88 6.64 13.50
CA ARG A 71 -14.19 6.65 14.15
C ARG A 71 -15.16 5.62 13.54
N ASN A 72 -14.73 4.37 13.42
CA ASN A 72 -15.53 3.29 12.83
C ASN A 72 -16.28 2.46 13.90
N HIS A 73 -15.59 1.97 14.92
CA HIS A 73 -16.16 1.22 16.05
C HIS A 73 -15.39 1.54 17.35
N PHE A 74 -15.77 0.91 18.48
CA PHE A 74 -15.10 1.11 19.76
C PHE A 74 -13.60 0.75 19.65
N ASN A 75 -12.73 1.72 19.96
CA ASN A 75 -11.27 1.57 19.91
C ASN A 75 -10.76 1.05 18.55
N ALA A 76 -11.31 1.58 17.45
CA ALA A 76 -10.90 1.18 16.10
C ALA A 76 -9.56 1.82 15.71
N TRP A 77 -8.66 0.99 15.19
CA TRP A 77 -7.36 1.39 14.65
C TRP A 77 -7.17 0.80 13.26
N ARG A 78 -6.51 1.55 12.37
CA ARG A 78 -6.03 1.03 11.09
C ARG A 78 -4.61 0.49 11.28
N PRO A 79 -4.27 -0.69 10.74
CA PRO A 79 -2.89 -1.19 10.69
C PRO A 79 -1.99 -0.25 9.88
N ALA A 80 -0.68 -0.41 9.98
CA ALA A 80 0.24 0.33 9.12
C ALA A 80 -0.03 -0.02 7.65
N HIS A 81 -0.37 0.97 6.83
CA HIS A 81 -0.67 0.76 5.42
C HIS A 81 -0.28 1.94 4.53
N ILE A 82 -0.03 1.62 3.26
CA ILE A 82 0.20 2.59 2.19
C ILE A 82 -0.88 2.37 1.14
N HIS A 83 -1.59 3.42 0.76
CA HIS A 83 -2.55 3.35 -0.33
C HIS A 83 -1.84 3.39 -1.68
N PHE A 84 -2.40 2.68 -2.64
CA PHE A 84 -1.93 2.60 -4.03
C PHE A 84 -3.07 2.97 -4.97
N SER A 85 -2.76 3.74 -6.02
CA SER A 85 -3.57 3.84 -7.21
C SER A 85 -2.74 3.47 -8.45
N VAL A 86 -3.26 2.55 -9.27
CA VAL A 86 -2.58 2.08 -10.49
C VAL A 86 -3.52 2.23 -11.67
N PHE A 87 -3.11 2.95 -12.72
CA PHE A 87 -3.99 3.29 -13.85
C PHE A 87 -4.11 2.22 -14.94
N GLY A 88 -3.30 1.15 -14.90
CA GLY A 88 -3.31 0.08 -15.91
C GLY A 88 -3.03 0.58 -17.34
N ARG A 89 -3.48 -0.15 -18.36
CA ARG A 89 -3.41 0.23 -19.78
C ARG A 89 -4.71 0.86 -20.31
N ALA A 90 -5.81 0.69 -19.59
CA ALA A 90 -7.11 1.26 -19.94
C ALA A 90 -7.79 1.81 -18.67
N PHE A 91 -8.56 2.89 -18.80
CA PHE A 91 -9.24 3.57 -17.68
C PHE A 91 -10.07 2.63 -16.79
N THR A 92 -10.63 1.56 -17.36
CA THR A 92 -11.42 0.56 -16.62
C THR A 92 -10.55 -0.37 -15.75
N GLN A 93 -9.23 -0.27 -15.83
CA GLN A 93 -8.26 -1.05 -15.03
C GLN A 93 -7.71 -0.26 -13.85
N ARG A 94 -8.26 0.93 -13.55
CA ARG A 94 -7.84 1.69 -12.38
C ARG A 94 -8.10 0.87 -11.12
N LEU A 95 -7.03 0.50 -10.43
CA LEU A 95 -7.05 -0.16 -9.13
C LEU A 95 -6.76 0.89 -8.05
N VAL A 96 -7.56 0.88 -7.00
CA VAL A 96 -7.23 1.53 -5.72
C VAL A 96 -7.21 0.44 -4.66
N THR A 97 -6.09 0.31 -3.95
CA THR A 97 -5.87 -0.75 -2.96
C THR A 97 -4.97 -0.23 -1.83
N GLN A 98 -4.76 -1.06 -0.81
CA GLN A 98 -3.87 -0.78 0.31
C GLN A 98 -2.84 -1.90 0.45
N MET A 99 -1.58 -1.51 0.59
CA MET A 99 -0.49 -2.38 0.99
C MET A 99 -0.34 -2.35 2.51
N TYR A 100 -0.34 -3.50 3.14
CA TYR A 100 -0.05 -3.69 4.56
C TYR A 100 1.36 -4.25 4.79
N PHE A 101 1.86 -4.15 6.01
CA PHE A 101 3.11 -4.76 6.45
C PHE A 101 2.85 -6.13 7.12
N PRO A 102 3.78 -7.09 7.03
CA PRO A 102 3.60 -8.40 7.63
C PRO A 102 3.50 -8.29 9.17
N ASP A 103 2.81 -9.27 9.76
CA ASP A 103 2.71 -9.50 11.22
C ASP A 103 2.09 -8.35 12.03
N ASP A 104 1.20 -7.55 11.43
CA ASP A 104 0.49 -6.49 12.15
C ASP A 104 -0.62 -7.06 13.06
N PRO A 105 -0.56 -6.84 14.39
CA PRO A 105 -1.56 -7.36 15.32
C PRO A 105 -2.96 -6.73 15.15
N LEU A 106 -3.09 -5.66 14.37
CA LEU A 106 -4.38 -5.00 14.12
C LEU A 106 -5.22 -5.70 13.03
N PHE A 107 -4.65 -6.65 12.28
CA PHE A 107 -5.40 -7.35 11.21
C PHE A 107 -6.72 -7.99 11.66
N PRO A 108 -6.82 -8.70 12.79
CA PRO A 108 -8.10 -9.26 13.24
C PRO A 108 -9.16 -8.20 13.58
N HIS A 109 -8.75 -6.94 13.73
CA HIS A 109 -9.57 -5.84 14.23
C HIS A 109 -9.84 -4.75 13.18
N ASP A 110 -9.30 -4.86 11.97
CA ASP A 110 -9.52 -3.87 10.90
C ASP A 110 -10.65 -4.30 9.96
N PRO A 111 -11.84 -3.68 10.00
CA PRO A 111 -12.94 -3.95 9.09
C PRO A 111 -12.57 -3.84 7.61
N ILE A 112 -11.64 -2.96 7.24
CA ILE A 112 -11.23 -2.78 5.84
C ILE A 112 -10.41 -3.98 5.37
N TYR A 113 -9.41 -4.41 6.14
CA TYR A 113 -8.70 -5.65 5.86
C TYR A 113 -9.63 -6.87 5.84
N ASN A 114 -10.61 -6.92 6.75
CA ASN A 114 -11.51 -8.05 6.90
C ASN A 114 -12.68 -8.08 5.90
N SER A 115 -12.98 -6.98 5.19
CA SER A 115 -13.99 -6.98 4.12
C SER A 115 -13.54 -7.81 2.91
N VAL A 116 -12.24 -7.95 2.72
CA VAL A 116 -11.65 -8.80 1.69
C VAL A 116 -11.76 -10.28 2.08
N PRO A 117 -12.14 -11.20 1.16
CA PRO A 117 -12.17 -12.63 1.44
C PRO A 117 -10.83 -13.14 1.97
N GLU A 118 -10.85 -13.99 3.01
CA GLU A 118 -9.64 -14.48 3.71
C GLU A 118 -8.57 -15.02 2.76
N ALA A 119 -8.98 -15.83 1.78
CA ALA A 119 -8.10 -16.39 0.76
C ALA A 119 -7.40 -15.35 -0.14
N ALA A 120 -7.86 -14.10 -0.14
CA ALA A 120 -7.29 -13.01 -0.94
C ALA A 120 -6.47 -12.01 -0.11
N ARG A 121 -6.61 -11.98 1.22
CA ARG A 121 -6.01 -10.94 2.08
C ARG A 121 -4.48 -10.90 2.00
N HIS A 122 -3.84 -12.06 1.87
CA HIS A 122 -2.38 -12.15 1.74
C HIS A 122 -1.83 -11.37 0.52
N ARG A 123 -2.65 -11.13 -0.53
CA ARG A 123 -2.28 -10.31 -1.70
C ARG A 123 -2.23 -8.81 -1.41
N MET A 124 -2.70 -8.37 -0.24
CA MET A 124 -2.56 -7.00 0.23
C MET A 124 -1.37 -6.82 1.19
N VAL A 125 -0.70 -7.90 1.60
CA VAL A 125 0.39 -7.86 2.59
C VAL A 125 1.73 -7.92 1.85
N SER A 126 2.57 -6.93 2.07
CA SER A 126 3.94 -6.91 1.55
C SER A 126 4.80 -8.01 2.19
N ARG A 127 5.87 -8.40 1.51
CA ARG A 127 6.85 -9.37 2.00
C ARG A 127 8.15 -8.65 2.34
N PHE A 128 8.76 -8.97 3.48
CA PHE A 128 10.11 -8.50 3.77
C PHE A 128 11.08 -9.12 2.75
N ASP A 129 11.96 -8.29 2.18
CA ASP A 129 12.97 -8.72 1.23
C ASP A 129 14.34 -8.22 1.67
N LEU A 130 15.16 -9.15 2.18
CA LEU A 130 16.52 -8.87 2.63
C LEU A 130 17.43 -8.44 1.47
N ALA A 131 17.23 -8.97 0.27
CA ALA A 131 18.09 -8.70 -0.89
C ALA A 131 17.95 -7.25 -1.37
N GLU A 132 16.79 -6.63 -1.15
CA GLU A 132 16.49 -5.24 -1.51
C GLU A 132 16.66 -4.26 -0.34
N THR A 133 17.24 -4.72 0.78
CA THR A 133 17.70 -3.83 1.85
C THR A 133 18.95 -3.07 1.40
N VAL A 134 19.18 -1.91 2.02
CA VAL A 134 20.43 -1.17 1.91
C VAL A 134 21.07 -1.11 3.28
N GLU A 135 22.29 -1.63 3.38
CA GLU A 135 23.08 -1.67 4.60
C GLU A 135 23.16 -0.29 5.26
N GLU A 136 22.99 -0.25 6.59
CA GLU A 136 23.01 0.97 7.42
C GLU A 136 21.99 2.05 7.02
N TRP A 137 20.99 1.74 6.19
CA TRP A 137 20.06 2.74 5.69
C TRP A 137 18.59 2.35 5.67
N ALA A 138 18.20 1.31 4.91
CA ALA A 138 16.79 1.08 4.60
C ALA A 138 16.44 -0.40 4.45
N LEU A 139 15.27 -0.80 4.96
CA LEU A 139 14.72 -2.13 4.76
C LEU A 139 13.98 -2.27 3.42
N GLY A 140 14.00 -3.47 2.84
CA GLY A 140 13.29 -3.85 1.62
C GLY A 140 11.95 -4.52 1.91
N PHE A 141 10.91 -4.09 1.19
CA PHE A 141 9.59 -4.72 1.20
C PHE A 141 9.07 -4.84 -0.23
N GLU A 142 8.65 -6.04 -0.61
CA GLU A 142 8.10 -6.39 -1.91
C GLU A 142 6.57 -6.39 -1.87
N PHE A 143 5.93 -5.79 -2.87
CA PHE A 143 4.48 -5.79 -3.04
C PHE A 143 4.09 -5.85 -4.53
N ASP A 144 3.74 -7.05 -4.99
CA ASP A 144 3.28 -7.25 -6.37
C ASP A 144 1.81 -6.90 -6.52
N ILE A 145 1.47 -6.33 -7.69
CA ILE A 145 0.11 -5.89 -8.01
C ILE A 145 -0.39 -6.62 -9.25
N VAL A 146 -1.56 -7.24 -9.16
CA VAL A 146 -2.24 -7.88 -10.29
C VAL A 146 -3.54 -7.13 -10.56
N LEU A 147 -3.71 -6.57 -11.76
CA LEU A 147 -4.81 -5.63 -12.02
C LEU A 147 -6.19 -6.29 -12.20
N ARG A 148 -6.24 -7.54 -12.67
CA ARG A 148 -7.50 -8.26 -12.98
C ARG A 148 -7.32 -9.78 -12.87
N GLY A 149 -8.44 -10.50 -12.92
CA GLY A 149 -8.48 -11.97 -12.91
C GLY A 149 -8.54 -12.54 -11.50
N ARG A 150 -8.44 -13.87 -11.40
CA ARG A 150 -8.56 -14.60 -10.13
C ARG A 150 -7.52 -14.16 -9.09
N GLU A 151 -6.33 -13.83 -9.57
CA GLU A 151 -5.19 -13.40 -8.76
C GLU A 151 -5.12 -11.89 -8.54
N ALA A 152 -6.15 -11.13 -8.94
CA ALA A 152 -6.18 -9.68 -8.79
C ALA A 152 -5.89 -9.23 -7.35
N THR A 153 -5.13 -8.15 -7.20
CA THR A 153 -4.96 -7.48 -5.91
C THR A 153 -6.31 -6.88 -5.50
N PRO A 154 -6.83 -7.20 -4.30
CA PRO A 154 -8.15 -6.73 -3.86
C PRO A 154 -8.28 -5.21 -3.89
N MET A 155 -9.44 -4.69 -4.31
CA MET A 155 -9.75 -3.27 -4.28
C MET A 155 -10.24 -2.85 -2.89
N GLU A 156 -10.10 -1.58 -2.57
CA GLU A 156 -10.81 -0.98 -1.44
C GLU A 156 -12.30 -0.81 -1.81
N GLU A 157 -13.20 -1.51 -1.12
CA GLU A 157 -14.64 -1.23 -1.18
C GLU A 157 -14.98 -0.22 -0.07
N SER A 158 -15.41 0.98 -0.49
CA SER A 158 -15.80 2.09 0.40
C SER A 158 -17.26 1.98 0.87
#